data_AF-A0A6N2NLI1-F1
#
_entry.id   AF-A0A6N2NLI1-F1
#
_cell.length_a   1.000
_cell.length_b   1.000
_cell.length_c   1.000
_cell.angle_alpha   90.00
_cell.angle_beta   90.00
_cell.angle_gamma   90.00
#
_symmetry.space_group_name_H-M   'P 1'
#
loop_
_entity.id
_entity.type
_entity.pdbx_description
1 polymer ?
#
loop_
_entity_poly.entity_id
_entity_poly.type
_entity_poly.pdbx_seq_one_letter_code
_entity_poly.pdbx_strand_id
1 'polypeptide(L)'
;MAISRLSFACRHSIHFRPSFFHCFQKVRFSSVAAIETLYDQKNFNKDKNQNLGDPKPPEWKKWNSKELGISNSTISRPTRKVLDGLKKNGYEVYLVGGCVRDLILKRTPKDFDIITSAKLTEVNLY
;
A
#
# COMPACT_ATOMS: atom_id res chain seq x y z
N MET A 1 57.43 20.73 -18.95
CA MET A 1 56.37 21.50 -18.25
C MET A 1 55.31 21.89 -19.26
N ALA A 2 54.17 21.19 -19.25
CA ALA A 2 52.99 21.51 -20.03
C ALA A 2 51.77 21.14 -19.19
N ILE A 3 50.91 22.12 -18.89
CA ILE A 3 49.71 21.92 -18.06
C ILE A 3 48.54 21.72 -19.02
N SER A 4 48.09 20.49 -19.20
CA SER A 4 46.86 20.19 -19.93
C SER A 4 45.66 20.43 -18.99
N ARG A 5 44.78 21.35 -19.36
CA ARG A 5 43.49 21.54 -18.72
C ARG A 5 42.52 20.48 -19.24
N LEU A 6 42.13 19.55 -18.38
CA LEU A 6 41.08 18.57 -18.68
C LEU A 6 39.72 19.15 -18.26
N SER A 7 38.95 19.62 -19.23
CA SER A 7 37.56 20.04 -19.05
C SER A 7 36.63 18.82 -18.99
N PHE A 8 36.07 18.53 -17.82
CA PHE A 8 35.02 17.52 -17.64
C PHE A 8 33.66 18.10 -18.07
N ALA A 9 33.10 17.59 -19.17
CA ALA A 9 31.70 17.82 -19.52
C ALA A 9 30.84 16.65 -19.00
N CYS A 10 30.28 16.81 -17.79
CA CYS A 10 29.25 15.90 -17.28
C CYS A 10 27.91 16.20 -17.97
N ARG A 11 27.49 15.36 -18.92
CA ARG A 11 26.08 15.26 -19.33
C ARG A 11 25.36 14.36 -18.33
N HIS A 12 24.52 14.95 -17.48
CA HIS A 12 23.63 14.22 -16.58
C HIS A 12 22.19 14.69 -16.86
N SER A 13 21.39 13.86 -17.51
CA SER A 13 19.96 14.09 -17.70
C SER A 13 19.21 13.70 -16.43
N ILE A 14 19.16 14.62 -15.45
CA ILE A 14 18.31 14.51 -14.26
C ILE A 14 17.04 15.30 -14.52
N HIS A 15 15.92 14.62 -14.75
CA HIS A 15 14.60 15.25 -14.77
C HIS A 15 14.14 15.49 -13.33
N PHE A 16 14.58 16.60 -12.76
CA PHE A 16 14.17 17.08 -11.44
C PHE A 16 12.92 17.96 -11.60
N ARG A 17 11.75 17.51 -11.13
CA ARG A 17 10.58 18.40 -10.98
C ARG A 17 10.62 19.04 -9.59
N PRO A 18 10.51 20.38 -9.45
CA PRO A 18 10.61 21.04 -8.17
C PRO A 18 9.28 21.02 -7.41
N SER A 19 9.38 20.78 -6.11
CA SER A 19 8.39 21.07 -5.09
C SER A 19 8.36 22.58 -4.82
N PHE A 20 7.20 23.21 -5.03
CA PHE A 20 6.92 24.54 -4.49
C PHE A 20 5.84 24.42 -3.42
N PHE A 21 6.21 24.76 -2.19
CA PHE A 21 5.28 24.99 -1.09
C PHE A 21 4.56 26.33 -1.32
N HIS A 22 3.23 26.28 -1.37
CA HIS A 22 2.39 27.40 -0.97
C HIS A 22 1.21 26.86 -0.15
N CYS A 23 1.28 27.13 1.16
CA CYS A 23 0.16 27.09 2.07
C CYS A 23 -0.53 28.45 1.98
N PHE A 24 -1.82 28.50 1.64
CA PHE A 24 -2.87 29.21 2.37
C PHE A 24 -4.24 28.98 1.71
N GLN A 25 -5.23 28.77 2.57
CA GLN A 25 -6.65 28.49 2.32
C GLN A 25 -7.30 29.25 1.16
N LYS A 26 -8.04 28.51 0.33
CA LYS A 26 -9.34 28.94 -0.19
C LYS A 26 -10.30 27.76 -0.12
N VAL A 27 -11.10 27.74 0.94
CA VAL A 27 -12.30 26.90 1.01
C VAL A 27 -13.22 27.37 -0.12
N ARG A 28 -13.48 26.50 -1.09
CA ARG A 28 -14.58 26.67 -2.04
C ARG A 28 -15.57 25.55 -1.78
N PHE A 29 -16.62 25.87 -1.04
CA PHE A 29 -17.85 25.10 -1.12
C PHE A 29 -18.44 25.36 -2.52
N SER A 30 -18.48 24.33 -3.36
CA SER A 30 -19.39 24.30 -4.51
C SER A 30 -20.14 22.98 -4.49
N SER A 31 -21.32 23.05 -3.89
CA SER A 31 -22.58 22.42 -4.33
C SER A 31 -22.48 21.09 -5.08
N VAL A 32 -22.90 20.03 -4.37
CA VAL A 32 -23.82 18.97 -4.79
C VAL A 32 -24.24 19.04 -6.27
N ALA A 33 -23.81 18.06 -7.06
CA ALA A 33 -24.47 17.69 -8.31
C ALA A 33 -24.83 16.21 -8.22
N ALA A 34 -26.14 15.96 -8.35
CA ALA A 34 -26.77 14.65 -8.30
C ALA A 34 -26.16 13.69 -9.33
N ILE A 35 -25.74 12.51 -8.89
CA ILE A 35 -25.51 11.36 -9.76
C ILE A 35 -26.79 10.52 -9.64
N GLU A 36 -27.77 10.87 -10.46
CA GLU A 36 -28.99 10.11 -10.64
C GLU A 36 -28.91 9.40 -12.00
N THR A 37 -28.64 8.10 -11.90
CA THR A 37 -29.10 7.01 -12.76
C THR A 37 -29.19 7.23 -14.28
N LEU A 38 -28.23 6.65 -15.00
CA LEU A 38 -28.50 5.98 -16.28
C LEU A 38 -27.80 4.61 -16.26
N TYR A 39 -28.44 3.68 -15.56
CA TYR A 39 -28.19 2.25 -15.73
C TYR A 39 -28.86 1.87 -17.05
N ASP A 40 -28.07 1.88 -18.12
CA ASP A 40 -28.61 1.71 -19.47
C ASP A 40 -29.01 0.26 -19.76
N GLN A 41 -30.00 0.14 -20.64
CA GLN A 41 -30.91 -0.97 -20.82
C GLN A 41 -30.33 -2.21 -21.54
N LYS A 42 -30.79 -3.38 -21.06
CA LYS A 42 -31.17 -4.61 -21.80
C LYS A 42 -30.08 -5.51 -22.41
N ASN A 43 -29.97 -6.71 -21.85
CA ASN A 43 -30.27 -7.92 -22.62
C ASN A 43 -31.28 -8.78 -21.84
N PHE A 44 -32.47 -8.90 -22.41
CA PHE A 44 -33.54 -9.77 -21.92
C PHE A 44 -33.19 -11.23 -22.22
N ASN A 45 -33.22 -12.08 -21.19
CA ASN A 45 -33.84 -13.40 -21.29
C ASN A 45 -34.34 -13.84 -19.90
N LYS A 46 -35.60 -13.47 -19.68
CA LYS A 46 -36.66 -14.14 -18.93
C LYS A 46 -36.22 -15.33 -18.07
N ASP A 47 -36.11 -15.09 -16.76
CA ASP A 47 -36.79 -15.89 -15.74
C ASP A 47 -37.02 -15.05 -14.47
N LYS A 48 -38.26 -15.09 -14.00
CA LYS A 48 -38.83 -14.20 -12.99
C LYS A 48 -38.49 -14.69 -11.60
N ASN A 49 -37.78 -13.89 -10.80
CA ASN A 49 -38.08 -13.66 -9.38
C ASN A 49 -37.24 -12.47 -8.89
N GLN A 50 -37.94 -11.37 -8.64
CA GLN A 50 -37.36 -10.08 -8.25
C GLN A 50 -37.24 -10.03 -6.73
N ASN A 51 -36.03 -10.16 -6.20
CA ASN A 51 -35.69 -9.58 -4.89
C ASN A 51 -34.78 -8.38 -5.19
N LEU A 52 -35.32 -7.17 -5.08
CA LEU A 52 -34.54 -5.94 -5.15
C LEU A 52 -33.77 -5.80 -3.84
N GLY A 53 -32.69 -6.56 -3.72
CA GLY A 53 -31.70 -6.40 -2.67
C GLY A 53 -30.64 -5.42 -3.16
N ASP A 54 -30.26 -4.47 -2.30
CA ASP A 54 -29.13 -3.56 -2.53
C ASP A 54 -27.90 -4.34 -3.04
N PRO A 55 -27.10 -3.78 -3.97
CA PRO A 55 -25.87 -4.42 -4.41
C PRO A 55 -24.96 -4.60 -3.19
N LYS A 56 -24.75 -5.86 -2.78
CA LYS A 56 -23.86 -6.20 -1.67
C LYS A 56 -22.47 -5.63 -1.98
N PRO A 57 -21.84 -4.93 -1.01
CA PRO A 57 -20.50 -4.41 -1.22
C PRO A 57 -19.56 -5.55 -1.60
N PRO A 58 -18.56 -5.30 -2.46
CA PRO A 58 -17.61 -6.34 -2.84
C PRO A 58 -16.96 -6.91 -1.58
N GLU A 59 -17.10 -8.22 -1.41
CA GLU A 59 -16.48 -8.94 -0.31
C GLU A 59 -14.96 -8.98 -0.53
N TRP A 60 -14.20 -8.68 0.53
CA TRP A 60 -12.75 -8.63 0.44
C TRP A 60 -12.22 -10.06 0.32
N LYS A 61 -11.56 -10.37 -0.80
CA LYS A 61 -10.98 -11.70 -0.99
C LYS A 61 -9.79 -11.90 -0.06
N LYS A 62 -9.91 -12.88 0.84
CA LYS A 62 -8.79 -13.34 1.69
C LYS A 62 -7.86 -14.25 0.87
N TRP A 63 -6.57 -13.99 0.94
CA TRP A 63 -5.53 -14.77 0.25
C TRP A 63 -4.70 -15.59 1.23
N ASN A 64 -4.26 -16.78 0.81
CA ASN A 64 -3.33 -17.59 1.59
C ASN A 64 -1.88 -17.20 1.27
N SER A 65 -1.00 -17.14 2.27
CA SER A 65 0.42 -16.85 2.06
C SER A 65 1.11 -17.87 1.15
N LYS A 66 0.73 -19.16 1.23
CA LYS A 66 1.27 -20.23 0.40
C LYS A 66 0.93 -20.04 -1.08
N GLU A 67 -0.31 -19.64 -1.38
CA GLU A 67 -0.76 -19.34 -2.75
C GLU A 67 0.02 -18.17 -3.36
N LEU A 68 0.38 -17.20 -2.52
CA LEU A 68 1.19 -16.04 -2.92
C LEU A 68 2.70 -16.34 -2.94
N GLY A 69 3.14 -17.54 -2.53
CA GLY A 69 4.55 -17.90 -2.42
C GLY A 69 5.31 -17.12 -1.34
N ILE A 70 4.60 -16.58 -0.35
CA ILE A 70 5.19 -15.83 0.76
C ILE A 70 5.57 -16.80 1.87
N SER A 71 6.87 -16.87 2.17
CA SER A 71 7.43 -17.72 3.22
C SER A 71 8.26 -16.89 4.22
N ASN A 72 8.53 -17.46 5.39
CA ASN A 72 9.33 -16.79 6.43
C ASN A 72 10.77 -16.51 5.99
N SER A 73 11.28 -17.15 4.94
CA SER A 73 12.63 -16.88 4.41
C SER A 73 12.72 -15.54 3.68
N THR A 74 11.60 -15.05 3.12
CA THR A 74 11.55 -13.75 2.42
C THR A 74 11.50 -12.58 3.41
N ILE A 75 11.21 -12.86 4.68
CA ILE A 75 11.16 -11.86 5.76
C ILE A 75 12.54 -11.78 6.44
N SER A 76 13.04 -10.56 6.61
CA SER A 76 14.34 -10.33 7.22
C SER A 76 14.43 -10.95 8.63
N ARG A 77 15.63 -11.41 9.01
CA ARG A 77 15.87 -11.97 10.35
C ARG A 77 15.51 -11.01 11.50
N PRO A 78 15.89 -9.72 11.48
CA PRO A 78 15.50 -8.80 12.55
C PRO A 78 13.98 -8.63 12.63
N THR A 79 13.28 -8.48 11.49
CA THR A 79 11.82 -8.39 11.45
C THR A 79 11.17 -9.63 12.08
N ARG A 80 11.67 -10.84 11.78
CA ARG A 80 11.17 -12.07 12.40
C ARG A 80 11.31 -12.08 13.92
N LYS A 81 12.44 -11.60 14.46
CA LYS A 81 12.62 -11.50 15.92
C LYS A 81 11.56 -10.61 16.56
N VAL A 82 11.27 -9.46 15.96
CA VAL A 82 10.24 -8.53 16.45
C VAL A 82 8.85 -9.17 16.38
N LEU A 83 8.51 -9.76 15.24
CA LEU A 83 7.23 -10.47 15.06
C LEU A 83 7.05 -11.58 16.09
N ASP A 84 8.07 -12.41 16.28
CA ASP A 84 8.04 -13.54 17.21
C ASP A 84 7.96 -13.07 18.67
N GLY A 85 8.69 -12.00 19.03
CA GLY A 85 8.65 -11.41 20.37
C GLY A 85 7.27 -10.85 20.71
N LEU A 86 6.71 -10.03 19.82
CA LEU A 86 5.38 -9.46 20.02
C LEU A 86 4.29 -10.55 20.07
N LYS A 87 4.38 -11.57 19.19
CA LYS A 87 3.44 -12.71 19.21
C LYS A 87 3.55 -13.53 20.49
N LYS A 88 4.76 -13.79 20.98
CA LYS A 88 4.98 -14.52 22.24
C LYS A 88 4.37 -13.80 23.43
N ASN A 89 4.32 -12.48 23.40
CA ASN A 89 3.68 -11.66 24.41
C ASN A 89 2.15 -11.58 24.25
N GLY A 90 1.55 -12.30 23.30
CA GLY A 90 0.11 -12.39 23.10
C GLY A 90 -0.50 -11.26 22.26
N TYR A 91 0.33 -10.44 21.60
CA TYR A 91 -0.16 -9.36 20.75
C TYR A 91 -0.50 -9.83 19.35
N GLU A 92 -1.47 -9.15 18.73
CA GLU A 92 -1.72 -9.26 17.30
C GLU A 92 -0.69 -8.43 16.55
N VAL A 93 -0.17 -8.97 15.45
CA VAL A 93 0.94 -8.36 14.71
C VAL A 93 0.79 -8.62 13.22
N TYR A 94 0.86 -7.56 12.44
CA TYR A 94 0.62 -7.58 10.99
C TYR A 94 1.71 -6.82 10.25
N LEU A 95 2.17 -7.37 9.13
CA LEU A 95 2.96 -6.62 8.16
C LEU A 95 2.03 -5.75 7.32
N VAL A 96 2.43 -4.51 7.06
CA VAL A 96 1.64 -3.55 6.28
C VAL A 96 2.50 -2.74 5.33
N GLY A 97 1.86 -1.89 4.53
CA GLY A 97 2.57 -0.92 3.70
C GLY A 97 3.24 -1.55 2.47
N GLY A 98 4.38 -0.95 2.07
CA GLY A 98 5.09 -1.31 0.84
C GLY A 98 5.62 -2.75 0.84
N CYS A 99 6.00 -3.26 2.02
CA CYS A 99 6.59 -4.58 2.13
C CYS A 99 5.62 -5.69 1.70
N VAL A 100 4.33 -5.54 2.01
CA VAL A 100 3.29 -6.51 1.62
C VAL A 100 3.10 -6.51 0.10
N ARG A 101 3.05 -5.32 -0.51
CA ARG A 101 2.95 -5.19 -1.97
C ARG A 101 4.15 -5.85 -2.65
N ASP A 102 5.35 -5.60 -2.16
CA ASP A 102 6.58 -6.14 -2.74
C ASP A 102 6.62 -7.67 -2.64
N LEU A 103 6.22 -8.23 -1.49
CA LEU A 103 6.09 -9.68 -1.32
C LEU A 103 5.09 -10.31 -2.31
N ILE A 104 3.93 -9.69 -2.51
CA ILE A 104 2.92 -10.15 -3.48
C ILE A 104 3.46 -10.10 -4.92
N LEU A 105 4.24 -9.07 -5.24
CA LEU A 105 4.90 -8.90 -6.54
C LEU A 105 6.19 -9.72 -6.69
N LYS A 106 6.53 -10.58 -5.71
CA LYS A 106 7.76 -11.39 -5.69
C LYS A 106 9.05 -10.54 -5.78
N ARG A 107 9.02 -9.32 -5.23
CA ARG A 107 10.17 -8.42 -5.10
C ARG A 107 10.69 -8.45 -3.67
N THR A 108 11.96 -8.12 -3.49
CA THR A 108 12.56 -7.98 -2.17
C THR A 108 12.11 -6.66 -1.53
N PRO A 109 11.42 -6.69 -0.37
CA PRO A 109 11.06 -5.47 0.35
C PRO A 109 12.30 -4.70 0.78
N LYS A 110 12.25 -3.37 0.69
CA LYS A 110 13.33 -2.50 1.19
C LYS A 110 13.31 -2.42 2.72
N ASP A 111 12.13 -2.16 3.27
CA ASP A 111 11.87 -1.96 4.69
C ASP A 111 10.63 -2.80 5.08
N PHE A 112 10.46 -3.12 6.37
CA PHE A 112 9.31 -3.88 6.87
C PHE A 112 8.54 -3.09 7.92
N ASP A 113 7.35 -2.63 7.56
CA ASP A 113 6.44 -1.95 8.49
C ASP A 113 5.57 -2.96 9.24
N ILE A 114 5.43 -2.77 10.55
CA ILE A 114 4.67 -3.63 11.45
C ILE A 114 3.61 -2.80 12.17
N ILE A 115 2.37 -3.29 12.20
CA ILE A 115 1.31 -2.82 13.10
C ILE A 115 1.05 -3.89 14.15
N THR A 116 0.83 -3.46 15.40
CA THR A 116 0.51 -4.35 16.50
C THR A 116 -0.58 -3.77 17.39
N SER A 117 -1.29 -4.65 18.12
CA SER A 117 -2.23 -4.24 19.17
C SER A 117 -1.54 -3.77 20.46
N ALA A 118 -0.23 -4.02 20.61
CA ALA A 118 0.53 -3.57 21.77
C ALA A 118 0.54 -2.03 21.87
N LYS A 119 0.46 -1.50 23.09
CA LYS A 119 0.68 -0.07 23.31
C LYS A 119 2.16 0.26 23.15
N LEU A 120 2.48 1.51 22.79
CA LEU A 120 3.86 1.95 22.61
C LEU A 120 4.74 1.69 23.85
N THR A 121 4.19 1.84 25.05
CA THR A 121 4.87 1.56 26.32
C THR A 121 5.17 0.08 26.56
N GLU A 122 4.44 -0.82 25.89
CA GLU A 122 4.57 -2.26 26.01
C GLU A 122 5.54 -2.84 24.97
N VAL A 123 5.92 -2.05 23.96
CA VAL A 123 6.91 -2.43 22.95
C VAL A 123 8.30 -2.24 23.52
N ASN A 124 8.77 -3.24 24.28
CA ASN A 124 10.17 -3.35 24.66
C ASN A 124 10.82 -4.51 23.91
N LEU A 125 11.84 -4.20 23.10
CA LEU A 125 12.47 -5.15 22.17
C LEU A 125 13.87 -5.61 22.62
N TYR A 126 14.19 -5.45 23.90
CA TYR A 126 15.48 -5.78 24.49
C TYR A 126 15.34 -6.62 25.76
#